data_AF-A0A448ZXE5-F1
#
_entry.id   AF-A0A448ZXE5-F1
#
_cell.length_a   1.000
_cell.length_b   1.000
_cell.length_c   1.000
_cell.angle_alpha   90.00
_cell.angle_beta   90.00
_cell.angle_gamma   90.00
#
_symmetry.space_group_name_H-M   'P 1'
#
loop_
_entity.id
_entity.type
_entity.pdbx_description
1 polymer ?
#
loop_
_entity_poly.entity_id
_entity_poly.type
_entity_poly.pdbx_seq_one_letter_code
_entity_poly.pdbx_strand_id
1 'polypeptide(L)'
;MKANDENMLDYMFMNRRQYHIPVYQRNYDWKKENCILLYNDIIQAAKNDKKHFFGSIVQVNLKEENGVNNYLIIDGQQRMTSVYLLLKALYDLETHPYNKEDLERLLFNFRDSKKYSNNLIGKLKLKPIKTDNKQFEYLMSDNVEKMDDTSNIKINYELFKSLIKDSIKSKIETSQILRGIKNLEVVMITLQEEKNGLGDNPQEVFERINSTGEDLTLSDLIRNFCINDWFR
;
A
#
# COMPACT_ATOMS: atom_id res chain seq x y z
N MET A 1 14.79 13.42 8.31
CA MET A 1 14.27 12.35 7.43
C MET A 1 15.00 11.05 7.71
N LYS A 2 14.33 9.88 7.69
CA LYS A 2 14.98 8.56 7.72
C LYS A 2 14.55 7.77 6.48
N ALA A 3 15.52 7.28 5.72
CA ALA A 3 15.31 6.42 4.55
C ALA A 3 15.93 5.04 4.83
N ASN A 4 15.14 3.98 4.64
CA ASN A 4 15.60 2.60 4.72
C ASN A 4 15.14 1.85 3.47
N ASP A 5 15.99 0.97 2.95
CA ASP A 5 15.63 -0.01 1.92
C ASP A 5 15.08 -1.25 2.63
N GLU A 6 13.78 -1.50 2.48
CA GLU A 6 13.11 -2.61 3.16
C GLU A 6 12.17 -3.37 2.22
N ASN A 7 11.92 -4.63 2.56
CA ASN A 7 10.89 -5.45 1.94
C ASN A 7 9.53 -4.74 2.11
N MET A 8 8.81 -4.53 1.00
CA MET A 8 7.56 -3.80 1.01
C MET A 8 6.55 -4.38 2.00
N LEU A 9 6.41 -5.72 2.05
CA LEU A 9 5.45 -6.37 2.95
C LEU A 9 5.88 -6.29 4.41
N ASP A 10 7.17 -6.52 4.68
CA ASP A 10 7.69 -6.53 6.06
C ASP A 10 7.57 -5.15 6.72
N TYR A 11 7.59 -4.05 5.96
CA TYR A 11 7.41 -2.72 6.53
C TYR A 11 5.96 -2.24 6.51
N MET A 12 5.30 -2.37 5.35
CA MET A 12 3.96 -1.82 5.14
C MET A 12 2.87 -2.64 5.82
N PHE A 13 3.09 -3.92 6.09
CA PHE A 13 2.02 -4.78 6.58
C PHE A 13 2.35 -5.52 7.88
N MET A 14 3.32 -5.01 8.66
CA MET A 14 3.52 -5.43 10.05
C MET A 14 2.23 -5.34 10.85
N ASN A 15 2.08 -6.21 11.85
CA ASN A 15 0.97 -6.08 12.78
C ASN A 15 1.06 -4.74 13.56
N ARG A 16 -0.11 -4.21 13.96
CA ARG A 16 -0.26 -2.95 14.70
C ARG A 16 0.23 -1.70 13.95
N ARG A 17 0.14 -1.70 12.61
CA ARG A 17 0.35 -0.52 11.78
C ARG A 17 -0.89 -0.22 10.93
N GLN A 18 -1.27 1.04 10.84
CA GLN A 18 -2.38 1.48 10.01
C GLN A 18 -2.01 2.73 9.22
N TYR A 19 -2.21 2.67 7.92
CA TYR A 19 -1.87 3.71 6.96
C TYR A 19 -3.16 4.39 6.50
N HIS A 20 -3.18 5.71 6.57
CA HIS A 20 -4.32 6.55 6.21
C HIS A 20 -3.95 7.37 4.99
N ILE A 21 -4.82 7.35 3.98
CA ILE A 21 -4.70 8.22 2.81
C ILE A 21 -5.46 9.52 3.12
N PRO A 22 -4.79 10.69 3.12
CA PRO A 22 -5.42 11.97 3.45
C PRO A 22 -6.46 12.40 2.41
N VAL A 23 -7.42 13.22 2.85
CA VAL A 23 -8.52 13.72 2.00
C VAL A 23 -8.10 14.66 0.87
N TYR A 24 -6.91 15.25 0.95
CA TYR A 24 -6.36 16.13 -0.09
C TYR A 24 -5.64 15.35 -1.20
N GLN A 25 -5.52 14.01 -1.08
CA GLN A 25 -5.00 13.19 -2.18
C GLN A 25 -6.09 12.80 -3.16
N ARG A 26 -5.68 12.49 -4.40
CA ARG A 26 -6.58 11.97 -5.43
C ARG A 26 -7.03 10.54 -5.12
N ASN A 27 -8.21 10.18 -5.61
CA ASN A 27 -8.70 8.79 -5.62
C ASN A 27 -7.73 7.84 -6.32
N TYR A 28 -7.92 6.55 -6.09
CA TYR A 28 -7.26 5.47 -6.80
C TYR A 28 -7.60 5.52 -8.29
N ASP A 29 -6.57 5.71 -9.12
CA ASP A 29 -6.70 5.95 -10.56
C ASP A 29 -5.73 5.15 -11.43
N TRP A 30 -5.00 4.20 -10.85
CA TRP A 30 -4.19 3.27 -11.65
C TRP A 30 -5.06 2.54 -12.67
N LYS A 31 -4.58 2.50 -13.91
CA LYS A 31 -5.24 1.81 -15.01
C LYS A 31 -4.78 0.35 -15.07
N LYS A 32 -5.41 -0.41 -15.94
CA LYS A 32 -5.13 -1.85 -16.11
C LYS A 32 -3.67 -2.08 -16.50
N GLU A 33 -3.12 -1.20 -17.32
CA GLU A 33 -1.75 -1.26 -17.82
C GLU A 33 -0.75 -1.17 -16.65
N ASN A 34 -0.99 -0.29 -15.67
CA ASN A 34 -0.16 -0.20 -14.48
C ASN A 34 -0.21 -1.49 -13.65
N CYS A 35 -1.40 -2.08 -13.50
CA CYS A 35 -1.58 -3.31 -12.74
C CYS A 35 -0.93 -4.52 -13.44
N ILE A 36 -0.99 -4.58 -14.77
CA ILE A 36 -0.32 -5.61 -15.57
C ILE A 36 1.20 -5.50 -15.44
N LEU A 37 1.75 -4.29 -15.50
CA LEU A 37 3.19 -4.06 -15.30
C LEU A 37 3.63 -4.54 -13.91
N LEU A 38 2.96 -4.09 -12.84
CA LEU A 38 3.22 -4.55 -11.48
C LEU A 38 3.19 -6.09 -11.39
N TYR A 39 2.15 -6.71 -11.95
CA TYR A 39 2.00 -8.16 -11.87
C TYR A 39 3.12 -8.89 -12.61
N ASN A 40 3.53 -8.41 -13.79
CA ASN A 40 4.64 -8.97 -14.54
C ASN A 40 5.96 -8.85 -13.76
N ASP A 41 6.21 -7.70 -13.15
CA ASP A 41 7.39 -7.47 -12.32
C ASP A 41 7.44 -8.45 -11.13
N ILE A 42 6.30 -8.68 -10.47
CA ILE A 42 6.16 -9.67 -9.39
C ILE A 42 6.48 -11.09 -9.87
N ILE A 43 5.95 -11.49 -11.03
CA ILE A 43 6.21 -12.82 -11.58
C ILE A 43 7.69 -12.98 -11.94
N GLN A 44 8.33 -11.94 -12.49
CA GLN A 44 9.76 -11.98 -12.81
C GLN A 44 10.63 -12.00 -11.54
N ALA A 45 10.27 -11.21 -10.52
CA ALA A 45 10.92 -11.20 -9.23
C ALA A 45 10.82 -12.57 -8.53
N ALA A 46 9.67 -13.25 -8.66
CA ALA A 46 9.46 -14.60 -8.16
C ALA A 46 10.29 -15.65 -8.91
N LYS A 47 10.40 -15.56 -10.24
CA LYS A 47 11.14 -16.51 -11.07
C LYS A 47 12.65 -16.44 -10.83
N ASN A 48 13.18 -15.23 -10.72
CA ASN A 48 14.61 -15.00 -10.59
C ASN A 48 15.08 -14.92 -9.13
N ASP A 49 14.15 -15.05 -8.18
CA ASP A 49 14.36 -14.83 -6.75
C ASP A 49 15.15 -13.54 -6.46
N LYS A 50 14.82 -12.49 -7.21
CA LYS A 50 15.55 -11.23 -7.22
C LYS A 50 14.64 -10.12 -6.76
N LYS A 51 15.19 -9.25 -5.91
CA LYS A 51 14.52 -8.03 -5.48
C LYS A 51 14.23 -7.10 -6.65
N HIS A 52 13.05 -6.50 -6.63
CA HIS A 52 12.58 -5.59 -7.66
C HIS A 52 12.22 -4.25 -7.04
N PHE A 53 12.89 -3.19 -7.46
CA PHE A 53 12.61 -1.84 -6.98
C PHE A 53 11.26 -1.35 -7.47
N PHE A 54 10.36 -1.05 -6.55
CA PHE A 54 8.98 -0.67 -6.80
C PHE A 54 8.69 0.79 -6.42
N GLY A 55 9.73 1.62 -6.33
CA GLY A 55 9.62 3.06 -6.07
C GLY A 55 9.74 3.42 -4.59
N SER A 56 9.15 4.54 -4.21
CA SER A 56 9.17 5.08 -2.84
C SER A 56 7.77 5.26 -2.28
N ILE A 57 7.67 5.20 -0.95
CA ILE A 57 6.50 5.61 -0.17
C ILE A 57 6.95 6.70 0.79
N VAL A 58 6.26 7.83 0.78
CA VAL A 58 6.51 8.95 1.71
C VAL A 58 5.39 8.98 2.73
N GLN A 59 5.74 9.08 4.00
CA GLN A 59 4.77 9.07 5.09
C GLN A 59 5.16 9.97 6.26
N VAL A 60 4.16 10.31 7.08
CA VAL A 60 4.32 10.97 8.38
C VAL A 60 3.81 10.04 9.48
N ASN A 61 4.56 9.94 10.57
CA ASN A 61 4.09 9.23 11.75
C ASN A 61 2.97 10.03 12.43
N LEU A 62 1.84 9.38 12.68
CA LEU A 62 0.79 9.91 13.52
C LEU A 62 0.91 9.32 14.93
N LYS A 63 0.10 9.85 15.85
CA LYS A 63 0.05 9.34 17.22
C LYS A 63 -0.37 7.86 17.25
N GLU A 64 0.28 7.09 18.13
CA GLU A 64 -0.16 5.74 18.45
C GLU A 64 -1.53 5.81 19.13
N GLU A 65 -2.50 5.08 18.58
CA GLU A 65 -3.84 5.00 19.16
C GLU A 65 -4.15 3.55 19.54
N ASN A 66 -4.52 3.37 20.80
CA ASN A 66 -4.81 2.07 21.39
C ASN A 66 -3.67 1.04 21.26
N GLY A 67 -2.43 1.40 20.90
CA GLY A 67 -1.35 0.46 20.57
C GLY A 67 -1.17 0.16 19.08
N VAL A 68 -1.81 0.91 18.18
CA VAL A 68 -1.61 0.85 16.72
C VAL A 68 -0.87 2.11 16.33
N ASN A 69 0.26 1.93 15.66
CA ASN A 69 1.00 3.03 15.05
C ASN A 69 0.26 3.47 13.79
N ASN A 70 -0.17 4.73 13.77
CA ASN A 70 -0.86 5.30 12.63
C ASN A 70 0.15 6.07 11.77
N TYR A 71 -0.04 6.04 10.46
CA TYR A 71 0.80 6.71 9.49
C TYR A 71 -0.09 7.43 8.48
N LEU A 72 0.28 8.65 8.10
CA LEU A 72 -0.36 9.38 7.01
C LEU A 72 0.51 9.23 5.76
N ILE A 73 -0.07 8.69 4.68
CA ILE A 73 0.64 8.56 3.41
C ILE A 73 0.66 9.90 2.70
N ILE A 74 1.85 10.36 2.31
CA ILE A 74 2.08 11.60 1.56
C ILE A 74 2.29 11.29 0.08
N ASP A 75 3.02 10.23 -0.25
CA ASP A 75 3.18 9.75 -1.62
C ASP A 75 3.30 8.22 -1.65
N GLY A 76 3.01 7.63 -2.82
CA GLY A 76 2.99 6.18 -3.02
C GLY A 76 1.62 5.54 -2.82
N GLN A 77 0.57 6.33 -2.60
CA GLN A 77 -0.78 5.82 -2.32
C GLN A 77 -1.34 4.85 -3.38
N GLN A 78 -1.06 5.10 -4.66
CA GLN A 78 -1.54 4.25 -5.76
C GLN A 78 -0.88 2.86 -5.68
N ARG A 79 0.45 2.83 -5.52
CA ARG A 79 1.24 1.60 -5.35
C ARG A 79 0.77 0.80 -4.14
N MET A 80 0.60 1.46 -2.99
CA MET A 80 0.11 0.81 -1.77
C MET A 80 -1.26 0.17 -1.98
N THR A 81 -2.19 0.93 -2.58
CA THR A 81 -3.54 0.46 -2.83
C THR A 81 -3.54 -0.74 -3.78
N SER A 82 -2.79 -0.68 -4.88
CA SER A 82 -2.73 -1.79 -5.85
C SER A 82 -2.15 -3.07 -5.29
N VAL A 83 -1.09 -2.98 -4.48
CA VAL A 83 -0.55 -4.16 -3.77
C VAL A 83 -1.58 -4.71 -2.79
N TYR A 84 -2.35 -3.85 -2.13
CA TYR A 84 -3.43 -4.28 -1.25
C TYR A 84 -4.56 -5.01 -1.99
N LEU A 85 -4.96 -4.50 -3.17
CA LEU A 85 -5.95 -5.15 -4.03
C LEU A 85 -5.46 -6.50 -4.54
N LEU A 86 -4.18 -6.59 -4.92
CA LEU A 86 -3.54 -7.84 -5.32
C LEU A 86 -3.50 -8.85 -4.17
N LEU A 87 -3.13 -8.42 -2.96
CA LEU A 87 -3.14 -9.29 -1.77
C LEU A 87 -4.55 -9.80 -1.45
N LYS A 88 -5.58 -8.95 -1.58
CA LYS A 88 -6.98 -9.37 -1.42
C LYS A 88 -7.39 -10.39 -2.48
N ALA A 89 -7.06 -10.15 -3.75
CA ALA A 89 -7.31 -11.09 -4.84
C ALA A 89 -6.62 -12.45 -4.61
N LEU A 90 -5.40 -12.42 -4.09
CA LEU A 90 -4.64 -13.62 -3.74
C LEU A 90 -5.28 -14.36 -2.56
N TYR A 91 -5.68 -13.65 -1.51
CA TYR A 91 -6.41 -14.19 -0.35
C TYR A 91 -7.72 -14.90 -0.75
N ASP A 92 -8.46 -14.31 -1.70
CA ASP A 92 -9.74 -14.88 -2.15
C ASP A 92 -9.59 -16.15 -2.99
N LEU A 93 -8.45 -16.28 -3.68
CA LEU A 93 -8.13 -17.45 -4.51
C LEU A 93 -7.32 -18.52 -3.76
N GLU A 94 -6.77 -18.18 -2.59
CA GLU A 94 -6.02 -19.11 -1.77
C GLU A 94 -6.95 -20.13 -1.09
N THR A 95 -6.58 -21.40 -1.23
CA THR A 95 -7.32 -22.55 -0.71
C THR A 95 -6.59 -23.25 0.42
N HIS A 96 -5.26 -23.12 0.50
CA HIS A 96 -4.45 -23.71 1.55
C HIS A 96 -4.61 -22.89 2.85
N PRO A 97 -5.12 -23.48 3.95
CA PRO A 97 -5.46 -22.74 5.17
C PRO A 97 -4.30 -21.92 5.74
N TYR A 98 -3.09 -22.50 5.73
CA TYR A 98 -1.88 -21.83 6.25
C TYR A 98 -1.53 -20.56 5.47
N ASN A 99 -1.51 -20.63 4.13
CA ASN A 99 -1.22 -19.46 3.29
C ASN A 99 -2.32 -18.40 3.41
N LYS A 100 -3.57 -18.84 3.57
CA LYS A 100 -4.70 -17.94 3.76
C LYS A 100 -4.59 -17.15 5.05
N GLU A 101 -4.17 -17.77 6.14
CA GLU A 101 -3.89 -17.09 7.41
C GLU A 101 -2.75 -16.06 7.27
N ASP A 102 -1.67 -16.40 6.57
CA ASP A 102 -0.58 -15.46 6.30
C ASP A 102 -1.04 -14.25 5.49
N LEU A 103 -1.85 -14.46 4.45
CA LEU A 103 -2.45 -13.39 3.66
C LEU A 103 -3.42 -12.54 4.49
N GLU A 104 -4.20 -13.15 5.38
CA GLU A 104 -5.07 -12.43 6.31
C GLU A 104 -4.26 -11.49 7.23
N ARG A 105 -3.08 -11.94 7.69
CA ARG A 105 -2.12 -11.13 8.49
C ARG A 105 -1.51 -9.97 7.74
N LEU A 106 -1.45 -10.03 6.41
CA LEU A 106 -1.05 -8.90 5.57
C LEU A 106 -2.18 -7.89 5.36
N LEU A 107 -3.44 -8.34 5.36
CA LEU A 107 -4.61 -7.47 5.18
C LEU A 107 -5.12 -6.85 6.49
N PHE A 108 -5.01 -7.56 7.61
CA PHE A 108 -5.64 -7.14 8.86
C PHE A 108 -4.65 -7.07 10.02
N ASN A 109 -4.90 -6.13 10.92
CA ASN A 109 -4.26 -6.07 12.23
C ASN A 109 -4.96 -7.02 13.21
N PHE A 110 -4.16 -7.83 13.90
CA PHE A 110 -4.61 -8.78 14.89
C PHE A 110 -4.26 -8.30 16.30
N ARG A 111 -5.22 -8.39 17.22
CA ARG A 111 -5.07 -8.00 18.62
C ARG A 111 -5.79 -8.98 19.53
N ASP A 112 -5.17 -9.29 20.66
CA ASP A 112 -5.75 -10.15 21.69
C ASP A 112 -6.86 -9.49 22.53
N SER A 113 -7.07 -8.17 22.39
CA SER A 113 -7.96 -7.43 23.29
C SER A 113 -9.41 -7.37 22.78
N LYS A 114 -10.36 -7.84 23.61
CA LYS A 114 -11.83 -7.71 23.46
C LYS A 114 -12.36 -6.27 23.22
N LYS A 115 -11.51 -5.24 23.34
CA LYS A 115 -11.85 -3.81 23.17
C LYS A 115 -11.69 -3.27 21.75
N TYR A 116 -11.08 -4.03 20.84
CA TYR A 116 -10.99 -3.60 19.45
C TYR A 116 -12.34 -3.84 18.76
N SER A 117 -12.76 -2.92 17.90
CA SER A 117 -14.04 -3.03 17.22
C SER A 117 -14.16 -4.41 16.56
N ASN A 118 -15.26 -5.12 16.82
CA ASN A 118 -15.65 -6.30 16.04
C ASN A 118 -15.85 -5.96 14.54
N ASN A 119 -15.77 -4.68 14.18
CA ASN A 119 -15.78 -4.19 12.81
C ASN A 119 -14.47 -4.53 12.07
N LEU A 120 -14.60 -5.32 11.00
CA LEU A 120 -13.55 -5.71 10.07
C LEU A 120 -12.79 -4.49 9.50
N ILE A 121 -13.52 -3.41 9.20
CA ILE A 121 -12.96 -2.18 8.62
C ILE A 121 -11.97 -1.50 9.58
N GLY A 122 -12.24 -1.57 10.89
CA GLY A 122 -11.34 -1.01 11.90
C GLY A 122 -9.98 -1.72 11.97
N LYS A 123 -9.91 -2.97 11.50
CA LYS A 123 -8.72 -3.81 11.51
C LYS A 123 -7.87 -3.68 10.25
N LEU A 124 -8.36 -3.06 9.18
CA LEU A 124 -7.62 -2.90 7.94
C LEU A 124 -6.30 -2.16 8.18
N LYS A 125 -5.23 -2.59 7.52
CA LYS A 125 -3.94 -1.89 7.57
C LYS A 125 -3.91 -0.67 6.66
N LEU A 126 -4.70 -0.66 5.59
CA LEU A 126 -4.85 0.49 4.69
C LEU A 126 -6.25 1.07 4.81
N LYS A 127 -6.33 2.39 5.01
CA LYS A 127 -7.57 3.17 5.00
C LYS A 127 -7.52 4.16 3.85
N PRO A 128 -8.24 3.90 2.74
CA PRO A 128 -8.30 4.81 1.61
C PRO A 128 -8.98 6.14 1.94
N ILE A 129 -8.90 7.07 1.00
CA ILE A 129 -9.66 8.32 1.05
C ILE A 129 -11.16 8.06 1.11
N LYS A 130 -11.91 8.94 1.79
CA LYS A 130 -13.35 8.81 2.09
C LYS A 130 -14.22 8.45 0.86
N THR A 131 -13.91 8.97 -0.31
CA THR A 131 -14.63 8.74 -1.57
C THR A 131 -14.48 7.31 -2.10
N ASP A 132 -13.25 6.77 -2.08
CA ASP A 132 -12.98 5.37 -2.44
C ASP A 132 -13.32 4.39 -1.34
N ASN A 133 -13.39 4.88 -0.10
CA ASN A 133 -13.58 4.06 1.09
C ASN A 133 -14.80 3.14 0.96
N LYS A 134 -15.90 3.58 0.34
CA LYS A 134 -17.09 2.73 0.16
C LYS A 134 -16.82 1.49 -0.72
N GLN A 135 -16.13 1.67 -1.85
CA GLN A 135 -15.81 0.57 -2.77
C GLN A 135 -14.81 -0.38 -2.11
N PHE A 136 -13.82 0.17 -1.41
CA PHE A 136 -12.83 -0.61 -0.69
C PHE A 136 -13.45 -1.39 0.49
N GLU A 137 -14.35 -0.78 1.26
CA GLU A 137 -15.07 -1.43 2.36
C GLU A 137 -15.95 -2.58 1.86
N TYR A 138 -16.65 -2.39 0.74
CA TYR A 138 -17.41 -3.45 0.09
C TYR A 138 -16.51 -4.60 -0.33
N LEU A 139 -15.37 -4.32 -0.96
CA LEU A 139 -14.39 -5.33 -1.33
C LEU A 139 -13.86 -6.11 -0.11
N MET A 140 -13.48 -5.39 0.95
CA MET A 140 -12.88 -6.00 2.15
C MET A 140 -13.90 -6.78 2.98
N SER A 141 -15.19 -6.47 2.83
CA SER A 141 -16.28 -7.18 3.51
C SER A 141 -16.95 -8.23 2.62
N ASP A 142 -16.31 -8.63 1.52
CA ASP A 142 -16.81 -9.63 0.57
C ASP A 142 -18.19 -9.29 -0.05
N ASN A 143 -18.50 -8.01 -0.22
CA ASN A 143 -19.72 -7.50 -0.87
C ASN A 143 -19.40 -6.93 -2.27
N VAL A 144 -18.66 -7.67 -3.10
CA VAL A 144 -18.20 -7.21 -4.43
C VAL A 144 -19.36 -6.89 -5.37
N GLU A 145 -20.52 -7.53 -5.18
CA GLU A 145 -21.75 -7.29 -5.92
C GLU A 145 -22.34 -5.88 -5.69
N LYS A 146 -22.01 -5.23 -4.57
CA LYS A 146 -22.45 -3.84 -4.27
C LYS A 146 -21.50 -2.78 -4.82
N MET A 147 -20.36 -3.19 -5.36
CA MET A 147 -19.38 -2.27 -5.92
C MET A 147 -19.80 -1.76 -7.29
N ASP A 148 -19.45 -0.50 -7.56
CA ASP A 148 -19.63 0.14 -8.87
C ASP A 148 -18.69 -0.49 -9.90
N ASP A 149 -19.23 -0.93 -11.04
CA ASP A 149 -18.49 -1.54 -12.14
C ASP A 149 -17.49 -0.59 -12.82
N THR A 150 -17.70 0.73 -12.67
CA THR A 150 -16.80 1.76 -13.18
C THR A 150 -15.66 2.10 -12.22
N SER A 151 -15.70 1.58 -10.98
CA SER A 151 -14.66 1.85 -10.00
C SER A 151 -13.34 1.17 -10.37
N ASN A 152 -12.25 1.94 -10.42
CA ASN A 152 -10.90 1.39 -10.62
C ASN A 152 -10.52 0.36 -9.54
N ILE A 153 -11.08 0.44 -8.32
CA ILE A 153 -10.88 -0.56 -7.27
C ILE A 153 -11.44 -1.91 -7.72
N LYS A 154 -12.71 -1.95 -8.17
CA LYS A 154 -13.35 -3.18 -8.66
C LYS A 154 -12.64 -3.72 -9.89
N ILE A 155 -12.41 -2.85 -10.88
CA ILE A 155 -11.80 -3.20 -12.16
C ILE A 155 -10.42 -3.84 -11.94
N ASN A 156 -9.58 -3.23 -11.10
CA ASN A 156 -8.22 -3.73 -10.88
C ASN A 156 -8.18 -4.96 -9.96
N TYR A 157 -9.07 -5.06 -8.97
CA TYR A 157 -9.22 -6.29 -8.19
C TYR A 157 -9.61 -7.48 -9.06
N GLU A 158 -10.60 -7.34 -9.94
CA GLU A 158 -11.01 -8.42 -10.85
C GLU A 158 -9.94 -8.74 -11.89
N LEU A 159 -9.20 -7.72 -12.37
CA LEU A 159 -8.03 -7.93 -13.21
C LEU A 159 -6.97 -8.78 -12.51
N PHE A 160 -6.60 -8.45 -11.27
CA PHE A 160 -5.63 -9.24 -10.50
C PHE A 160 -6.11 -10.68 -10.30
N LYS A 161 -7.41 -10.91 -10.00
CA LYS A 161 -7.95 -12.27 -9.94
C LYS A 161 -7.79 -13.02 -11.25
N SER A 162 -8.04 -12.37 -12.39
CA SER A 162 -7.86 -12.99 -13.71
C SER A 162 -6.40 -13.38 -13.92
N LEU A 163 -5.46 -12.46 -13.66
CA LEU A 163 -4.02 -12.70 -13.81
C LEU A 163 -3.51 -13.84 -12.92
N ILE A 164 -3.98 -13.90 -11.67
CA ILE A 164 -3.66 -14.99 -10.74
C ILE A 164 -4.22 -16.31 -11.25
N LYS A 165 -5.49 -16.36 -11.68
CA LYS A 165 -6.10 -17.58 -12.23
C LYS A 165 -5.34 -18.09 -13.45
N ASP A 166 -4.91 -17.21 -14.34
CA ASP A 166 -4.15 -17.59 -15.53
C ASP A 166 -2.74 -18.07 -15.18
N SER A 167 -2.14 -17.51 -14.14
CA SER A 167 -0.87 -17.98 -13.58
C SER A 167 -1.01 -19.38 -12.97
N ILE A 168 -2.09 -19.64 -12.23
CA ILE A 168 -2.39 -20.96 -11.64
C ILE A 168 -2.62 -22.01 -12.74
N LYS A 169 -3.37 -21.67 -13.81
CA LYS A 169 -3.52 -22.56 -14.98
C LYS A 169 -2.16 -22.89 -15.63
N SER A 170 -1.24 -21.93 -15.59
CA SER A 170 0.14 -22.07 -16.07
C SER A 170 1.08 -22.72 -15.05
N LYS A 171 0.54 -23.35 -13.99
CA LYS A 171 1.26 -24.06 -12.92
C LYS A 171 2.14 -23.16 -12.04
N ILE A 172 1.79 -21.88 -11.90
CA ILE A 172 2.40 -20.99 -10.91
C ILE A 172 1.52 -21.01 -9.66
N GLU A 173 2.10 -21.42 -8.53
CA GLU A 173 1.39 -21.46 -7.25
C GLU A 173 1.22 -20.06 -6.64
N THR A 174 0.18 -19.90 -5.82
CA THR A 174 -0.07 -18.68 -5.02
C THR A 174 1.09 -18.34 -4.10
N SER A 175 1.78 -19.36 -3.57
CA SER A 175 3.01 -19.24 -2.76
C SER A 175 4.13 -18.54 -3.54
N GLN A 176 4.29 -18.83 -4.83
CA GLN A 176 5.30 -18.22 -5.70
C GLN A 176 4.94 -16.77 -6.01
N ILE A 177 3.65 -16.47 -6.21
CA ILE A 177 3.17 -15.10 -6.40
C ILE A 177 3.43 -14.28 -5.13
N LEU A 178 3.09 -14.82 -3.95
CA LEU A 178 3.37 -14.18 -2.66
C LEU A 178 4.86 -13.93 -2.46
N ARG A 179 5.73 -14.87 -2.85
CA ARG A 179 7.19 -14.66 -2.86
C ARG A 179 7.59 -13.50 -3.78
N GLY A 180 7.00 -13.40 -4.97
CA GLY A 180 7.21 -12.26 -5.87
C GLY A 180 6.83 -10.92 -5.24
N ILE A 181 5.70 -10.87 -4.53
CA ILE A 181 5.26 -9.66 -3.80
C ILE A 181 6.27 -9.34 -2.67
N LYS A 182 6.75 -10.34 -1.94
CA LYS A 182 7.83 -10.16 -0.94
C LYS A 182 9.12 -9.63 -1.59
N ASN A 183 9.39 -9.93 -2.85
CA ASN A 183 10.58 -9.44 -3.52
C ASN A 183 10.45 -7.98 -4.00
N LEU A 184 9.31 -7.31 -3.80
CA LEU A 184 9.20 -5.88 -4.05
C LEU A 184 9.93 -5.08 -2.96
N GLU A 185 10.85 -4.22 -3.39
CA GLU A 185 11.56 -3.27 -2.52
C GLU A 185 11.03 -1.86 -2.74
N VAL A 186 10.80 -1.16 -1.63
CA VAL A 186 10.42 0.25 -1.65
C VAL A 186 11.36 1.05 -0.78
N VAL A 187 11.66 2.28 -1.20
CA VAL A 187 12.34 3.26 -0.34
C VAL A 187 11.28 3.93 0.53
N MET A 188 11.37 3.68 1.84
CA MET A 188 10.46 4.28 2.81
C MET A 188 11.03 5.59 3.34
N ILE A 189 10.33 6.69 3.08
CA ILE A 189 10.71 8.01 3.56
C ILE A 189 9.75 8.41 4.68
N THR A 190 10.24 8.44 5.91
CA THR A 190 9.45 8.93 7.05
C THR A 190 9.86 10.36 7.41
N LEU A 191 8.89 11.26 7.32
CA LEU A 191 8.99 12.64 7.77
C LEU A 191 8.72 12.69 9.28
N GLN A 192 9.53 13.46 10.00
CA GLN A 192 9.35 13.64 11.44
C GLN A 192 8.51 14.89 11.67
N GLU A 193 7.49 14.81 12.54
CA GLU A 193 6.91 16.01 13.14
C GLU A 193 7.99 16.65 14.02
N GLU A 194 8.38 17.90 13.73
CA GLU A 194 9.19 18.65 14.68
C GLU A 194 8.35 18.97 15.92
N LYS A 195 8.91 18.71 17.11
CA LYS A 195 8.25 18.83 18.42
C LYS A 195 7.68 20.22 18.75
N ASN A 196 7.99 21.24 17.95
CA ASN A 196 7.67 22.63 18.22
C ASN A 196 6.54 23.18 17.34
N GLY A 197 5.85 22.32 16.56
CA GLY A 197 4.85 22.77 15.58
C GLY A 197 5.46 23.40 14.32
N LEU A 198 6.78 23.27 14.15
CA LEU A 198 7.57 23.71 12.99
C LEU A 198 7.87 22.56 12.01
N GLY A 199 7.20 21.41 12.18
CA GLY A 199 7.29 20.31 11.22
C GLY A 199 6.62 20.71 9.89
N ASP A 200 7.10 20.16 8.78
CA ASP A 200 6.45 20.44 7.50
C ASP A 200 4.99 19.96 7.53
N ASN A 201 4.05 20.84 7.15
CA ASN A 201 2.63 20.48 7.01
C ASN A 201 2.51 19.35 5.98
N PRO A 202 1.93 18.18 6.33
CA PRO A 202 1.81 17.04 5.41
C PRO A 202 1.21 17.38 4.04
N GLN A 203 0.25 18.32 4.02
CA GLN A 203 -0.35 18.81 2.77
C GLN A 203 0.63 19.67 1.98
N GLU A 204 1.38 20.57 2.62
CA GLU A 204 2.41 21.36 1.94
C GLU A 204 3.54 20.48 1.41
N VAL A 205 3.93 19.42 2.14
CA VAL A 205 4.91 18.46 1.62
C VAL A 205 4.37 17.74 0.40
N PHE A 206 3.11 17.31 0.44
CA PHE A 206 2.45 16.72 -0.71
C PHE A 206 2.42 17.68 -1.91
N GLU A 207 2.01 18.94 -1.69
CA GLU A 207 1.97 19.96 -2.72
C GLU A 207 3.37 20.24 -3.27
N ARG A 208 4.41 20.35 -2.43
CA ARG A 208 5.81 20.51 -2.86
C ARG A 208 6.33 19.30 -3.63
N ILE A 209 5.91 18.10 -3.28
CA ILE A 209 6.26 16.87 -4.02
C ILE A 209 5.59 16.84 -5.40
N ASN A 210 4.43 17.47 -5.58
CA ASN A 210 3.67 17.41 -6.83
C ASN A 210 3.64 18.73 -7.63
N SER A 211 4.19 19.84 -7.10
CA SER A 211 4.06 21.19 -7.67
C SER A 211 4.96 21.46 -8.88
N THR A 212 5.92 20.59 -9.19
CA THR A 212 6.80 20.75 -10.36
C THR A 212 6.18 20.27 -11.67
N GLY A 213 5.03 19.56 -11.62
CA GLY A 213 4.37 19.03 -12.83
C GLY A 213 5.14 17.93 -13.57
N GLU A 214 6.33 17.57 -13.11
CA GLU A 214 7.13 16.43 -13.55
C GLU A 214 7.20 15.40 -12.41
N ASP A 215 7.21 14.10 -12.75
CA ASP A 215 7.44 13.01 -11.79
C ASP A 215 8.76 13.28 -11.06
N LEU A 216 8.71 13.64 -9.77
CA LEU A 216 9.93 13.87 -9.00
C LEU A 216 10.73 12.58 -8.94
N THR A 217 11.95 12.64 -9.43
CA THR A 217 12.89 11.54 -9.25
C THR A 217 13.30 11.48 -7.77
N LEU A 218 13.77 10.33 -7.29
CA LEU A 218 14.36 10.20 -5.95
C LEU A 218 15.48 11.25 -5.73
N SER A 219 16.18 11.61 -6.80
CA SER A 219 17.18 12.68 -6.81
C SER A 219 16.56 14.06 -6.51
N ASP A 220 15.36 14.36 -7.01
CA ASP A 220 14.68 15.63 -6.75
C ASP A 220 14.13 15.72 -5.32
N LEU A 221 13.65 14.59 -4.78
CA LEU A 221 13.24 14.46 -3.37
C LEU A 221 14.42 14.72 -2.42
N ILE A 222 15.59 14.12 -2.71
CA ILE A 222 16.82 14.34 -1.93
C ILE A 222 17.33 15.77 -2.12
N ARG A 223 17.34 16.30 -3.36
CA ARG A 223 17.86 17.62 -3.70
C ARG A 223 17.03 18.75 -3.09
N ASN A 224 15.70 18.69 -3.16
CA ASN A 224 14.82 19.68 -2.55
C ASN A 224 14.98 19.71 -1.02
N PHE A 225 15.28 18.57 -0.40
CA PHE A 225 15.57 18.51 1.02
C PHE A 225 16.96 19.11 1.35
N CYS A 226 18.02 18.69 0.66
CA CYS A 226 19.38 19.17 0.89
C CYS A 226 19.55 20.68 0.65
N ILE A 227 18.82 21.25 -0.31
CA ILE A 227 18.86 22.69 -0.59
C ILE A 227 18.24 23.49 0.56
N ASN A 228 17.20 22.99 1.22
CA ASN A 228 16.53 23.71 2.31
C ASN A 228 17.28 23.67 3.65
N ASP A 229 18.06 22.61 3.91
CA ASP A 229 18.96 22.56 5.08
C ASP A 229 20.15 23.53 4.98
N TRP A 230 20.44 24.09 3.80
CA TRP A 230 21.53 25.07 3.58
C TRP A 230 21.09 26.53 3.73
N PHE A 231 19.78 26.81 3.78
CA PHE A 231 19.24 28.17 3.93
C PHE A 231 18.60 28.45 5.30
N ARG A 232 18.82 27.57 6.28
CA ARG A 232 18.52 27.82 7.70
C ARG A 232 19.78 28.23 8.47
#